data_AF-A0A2Z6RWH3-F1
#
_entry.id   AF-A0A2Z6RWH3-F1
#
_cell.length_a   1.000
_cell.length_b   1.000
_cell.length_c   1.000
_cell.angle_alpha   90.00
_cell.angle_beta   90.00
_cell.angle_gamma   90.00
#
_symmetry.space_group_name_H-M   'P 1'
#
loop_
_entity.id
_entity.type
_entity.pdbx_description
1 polymer ?
#
loop_
_entity_poly.entity_id
_entity_poly.type
_entity_poly.pdbx_seq_one_letter_code
_entity_poly.pdbx_strand_id
1 'polypeptide(L)'
;MSVGKRRKNLLKKRTWRSKKPDDGIDIFCTATPKQEPLEGKFLLKPARELSSKPPKDWDDNDLMPIVKLLAGRPYIDGRGDQF
;
A
#
# COMPACT_ATOMS: atom_id res chain seq x y z
N MET A 1 -5.01 -1.50 -48.36
CA MET A 1 -5.77 -1.55 -47.09
C MET A 1 -5.49 -2.88 -46.41
N SER A 2 -4.81 -2.91 -45.26
CA SER A 2 -4.81 -4.09 -44.39
C SER A 2 -4.56 -3.62 -42.95
N VAL A 3 -5.61 -3.64 -42.14
CA VAL A 3 -5.63 -3.21 -40.74
C VAL A 3 -5.68 -4.46 -39.87
N GLY A 4 -4.52 -5.03 -39.57
CA GLY A 4 -4.38 -6.10 -38.57
C GLY A 4 -4.33 -5.50 -37.17
N LYS A 5 -5.50 -5.21 -36.59
CA LYS A 5 -5.68 -4.62 -35.25
C LYS A 5 -4.95 -5.43 -34.16
N ARG A 6 -3.94 -4.80 -33.55
CA ARG A 6 -3.31 -5.16 -32.27
C ARG A 6 -4.37 -5.59 -31.24
N ARG A 7 -4.37 -6.87 -30.84
CA ARG A 7 -5.13 -7.33 -29.67
C ARG A 7 -4.39 -6.92 -28.41
N LYS A 8 -4.92 -5.86 -27.80
CA LYS A 8 -4.43 -5.22 -26.57
C LYS A 8 -4.53 -6.20 -25.39
N ASN A 9 -3.46 -6.29 -24.63
CA ASN A 9 -3.40 -6.88 -23.29
C ASN A 9 -4.53 -6.31 -22.42
N LEU A 10 -5.60 -7.09 -22.22
CA LEU A 10 -6.62 -6.80 -21.22
C LEU A 10 -6.21 -7.52 -19.93
N LEU A 11 -5.13 -7.05 -19.31
CA LEU A 11 -4.80 -7.42 -17.94
C LEU A 11 -5.94 -6.87 -17.08
N LYS A 12 -6.89 -7.75 -16.74
CA LYS A 12 -8.05 -7.46 -15.89
C LYS A 12 -7.55 -6.73 -14.65
N LYS A 13 -7.78 -5.41 -14.59
CA LYS A 13 -7.72 -4.64 -13.35
C LYS A 13 -8.75 -5.27 -12.41
N ARG A 14 -8.31 -6.20 -11.56
CA ARG A 14 -9.08 -6.65 -10.41
C ARG A 14 -9.21 -5.44 -9.51
N THR A 15 -10.31 -4.71 -9.65
CA THR A 15 -10.73 -3.77 -8.63
C THR A 15 -11.04 -4.58 -7.39
N TRP A 16 -10.18 -4.44 -6.38
CA TRP A 16 -10.44 -4.94 -5.04
C TRP A 16 -11.72 -4.26 -4.54
N ARG A 17 -12.87 -4.92 -4.74
CA ARG A 17 -14.11 -4.52 -4.10
C ARG A 17 -14.06 -5.02 -2.67
N SER A 18 -13.61 -4.15 -1.75
CA SER A 18 -13.82 -4.35 -0.32
C SER A 18 -15.33 -4.50 -0.10
N LYS A 19 -15.76 -5.63 0.48
CA LYS A 19 -17.10 -5.73 1.04
C LYS A 19 -17.13 -4.80 2.25
N LYS A 20 -18.00 -3.79 2.24
CA LYS A 20 -18.24 -2.96 3.42
C LYS A 20 -18.93 -3.83 4.49
N PRO A 21 -18.39 -3.94 5.71
CA PRO A 21 -19.19 -4.36 6.85
C PRO A 21 -20.17 -3.21 7.19
N ASP A 22 -21.41 -3.57 7.47
CA ASP A 22 -22.56 -2.67 7.64
C ASP A 22 -22.69 -2.29 9.13
N ASP A 23 -21.79 -1.41 9.59
CA ASP A 23 -21.70 -0.98 10.98
C ASP A 23 -22.22 0.46 11.18
N GLY A 24 -22.79 1.08 10.13
CA GLY A 24 -23.15 2.50 10.11
C GLY A 24 -21.94 3.46 10.11
N ILE A 25 -20.71 2.94 10.10
CA ILE A 25 -19.48 3.73 9.99
C ILE A 25 -19.05 3.76 8.52
N ASP A 26 -19.11 4.95 7.93
CA ASP A 26 -18.75 5.14 6.53
C ASP A 26 -17.21 5.25 6.40
N ILE A 27 -16.54 4.10 6.34
CA ILE A 27 -15.07 4.04 6.18
C ILE A 27 -14.72 4.32 4.72
N PHE A 28 -14.26 5.53 4.43
CA PHE A 28 -13.75 5.91 3.11
C PHE A 28 -12.22 5.94 3.11
N CYS A 29 -11.61 5.12 2.25
CA CYS A 29 -10.19 5.22 1.98
C CYS A 29 -9.92 6.43 1.09
N THR A 30 -9.24 7.44 1.62
CA THR A 30 -8.82 8.64 0.88
C THR A 30 -7.48 8.47 0.16
N ALA A 31 -6.82 7.32 0.33
CA ALA A 31 -5.50 7.08 -0.24
C ALA A 31 -5.58 6.85 -1.77
N THR A 32 -4.85 7.66 -2.53
CA THR A 32 -4.69 7.47 -3.98
C THR A 32 -3.88 6.21 -4.28
N PRO A 33 -4.39 5.26 -5.10
CA PRO A 33 -3.63 4.08 -5.48
C PRO A 33 -2.32 4.44 -6.21
N LYS A 34 -1.22 3.85 -5.77
CA LYS A 34 0.10 3.95 -6.39
C LYS A 34 0.44 2.60 -7.03
N GLN A 35 0.79 2.63 -8.32
CA GLN A 35 1.12 1.41 -9.07
C GLN A 35 2.50 0.85 -8.71
N GLU A 36 3.41 1.73 -8.30
CA GLU A 36 4.76 1.35 -7.91
C GLU A 36 4.77 0.75 -6.51
N PRO A 37 5.43 -0.41 -6.31
CA PRO A 37 5.60 -0.99 -5.00
C PRO A 37 6.41 -0.04 -4.09
N LEU A 38 6.19 -0.13 -2.78
CA LEU A 38 7.05 0.55 -1.81
C LEU A 38 8.38 -0.19 -1.69
N GLU A 39 9.51 0.45 -1.94
CA GLU A 39 10.81 -0.16 -1.64
C GLU A 39 10.92 -0.44 -0.13
N GLY A 40 11.21 -1.68 0.25
CA GLY A 40 11.21 -2.12 1.64
C GLY A 40 12.18 -1.33 2.55
N LYS A 41 13.26 -0.78 1.98
CA LYS A 41 14.24 0.04 2.73
C LYS A 41 13.62 1.25 3.43
N PHE A 42 12.56 1.84 2.87
CA PHE A 42 11.88 2.99 3.47
C PHE A 42 11.12 2.62 4.75
N LEU A 43 10.76 1.36 4.96
CA LEU A 43 10.09 0.90 6.17
C LEU A 43 11.07 0.61 7.32
N LEU A 44 12.36 0.42 7.05
CA LEU A 44 13.33 -0.04 8.06
C LEU A 44 13.45 0.92 9.23
N LYS A 45 13.65 2.22 8.96
CA LYS A 45 13.78 3.25 9.99
C LYS A 45 12.51 3.38 10.84
N PRO A 46 11.31 3.64 10.26
CA PRO A 46 10.11 3.82 11.07
C PRO A 46 9.69 2.52 11.78
N ALA A 47 9.92 1.34 11.19
CA ALA A 47 9.67 0.07 11.88
C ALA A 47 10.62 -0.12 13.08
N ARG A 48 11.90 0.25 12.93
CA ARG A 48 12.88 0.20 14.03
C ARG A 48 12.49 1.16 15.16
N GLU A 49 12.11 2.40 14.82
CA GLU A 49 11.63 3.40 15.78
C GLU A 49 10.38 2.90 16.52
N LEU A 50 9.39 2.38 15.80
CA LEU A 50 8.18 1.81 16.40
C LEU A 50 8.48 0.62 17.32
N SER A 51 9.40 -0.26 16.90
CA SER A 51 9.81 -1.46 17.66
C SER A 51 10.56 -1.16 18.96
N SER A 52 11.06 0.07 19.13
CA SER A 52 11.72 0.50 20.37
C SER A 52 10.74 0.68 21.54
N LYS A 53 9.44 0.71 21.26
CA LYS A 53 8.35 0.86 22.23
C LYS A 53 7.42 -0.36 22.18
N PRO A 54 6.86 -0.80 23.32
CA PRO A 54 5.91 -1.89 23.32
C PRO A 54 4.58 -1.46 22.64
N PRO A 55 3.85 -2.38 21.98
CA PRO A 55 2.65 -2.03 21.21
C PRO A 55 1.54 -1.31 21.98
N LYS A 56 1.45 -1.55 23.29
CA LYS A 56 0.48 -0.88 24.18
C LYS A 56 0.71 0.63 24.33
N ASP A 57 1.92 1.10 24.05
CA ASP A 57 2.35 2.49 24.23
C ASP A 57 2.45 3.21 22.87
N TRP A 58 2.02 2.58 21.78
CA TRP A 58 1.99 3.21 20.46
C TRP A 58 0.86 4.24 20.39
N ASP A 59 1.18 5.41 19.85
CA ASP A 59 0.20 6.42 19.51
C ASP A 59 0.11 6.65 17.99
N ASP A 60 -0.78 7.55 17.58
CA ASP A 60 -0.94 7.91 16.17
C ASP A 60 0.35 8.43 15.55
N ASN A 61 1.18 9.17 16.31
CA ASN A 61 2.44 9.73 15.80
C ASN A 61 3.49 8.64 15.56
N ASP A 62 3.49 7.59 16.37
CA ASP A 62 4.35 6.43 16.20
C ASP A 62 3.94 5.63 14.94
N LEU A 63 2.64 5.50 14.67
CA LEU A 63 2.11 4.74 13.54
C LEU A 63 2.10 5.50 12.22
N MET A 64 1.87 6.81 12.25
CA MET A 64 1.61 7.61 11.06
C MET A 64 2.74 7.60 10.00
N PRO A 65 4.04 7.56 10.38
CA PRO A 65 5.12 7.41 9.41
C PRO A 65 4.97 6.15 8.55
N ILE A 66 4.61 5.01 9.16
CA ILE A 66 4.42 3.74 8.45
C ILE A 66 3.14 3.79 7.60
N VAL A 67 2.04 4.29 8.18
CA VAL A 67 0.75 4.41 7.48
C VAL A 67 0.89 5.26 6.22
N LYS A 68 1.58 6.41 6.30
CA LYS A 68 1.82 7.30 5.15
C LYS A 68 2.63 6.63 4.04
N LEU A 69 3.60 5.78 4.39
CA LEU A 69 4.40 5.03 3.40
C LEU A 69 3.55 3.98 2.68
N LEU A 70 2.69 3.26 3.41
CA LEU A 70 1.84 2.20 2.89
C LEU A 70 0.56 2.71 2.20
N ALA A 71 0.13 3.95 2.49
CA ALA A 71 -1.09 4.53 1.96
C ALA A 71 -1.13 4.46 0.42
N GLY A 72 -2.14 3.74 -0.10
CA GLY A 72 -2.34 3.56 -1.53
C GLY A 72 -1.37 2.59 -2.21
N ARG A 73 -0.44 1.95 -1.48
CA ARG A 73 0.53 0.99 -2.01
C ARG A 73 0.16 -0.44 -1.58
N PRO A 74 -0.37 -1.28 -2.50
CA PRO A 74 -0.76 -2.65 -2.16
C PRO A 74 0.42 -3.65 -2.10
N TYR A 75 1.61 -3.24 -2.55
CA TYR A 75 2.78 -4.11 -2.64
C TYR A 75 4.01 -3.43 -2.05
N ILE A 76 4.86 -4.22 -1.39
CA ILE A 76 6.19 -3.83 -0.93
C ILE A 76 7.20 -4.61 -1.77
N ASP A 77 8.20 -3.92 -2.31
CA ASP A 77 9.34 -4.56 -2.95
C ASP A 77 10.31 -5.03 -1.87
N GLY A 78 10.35 -6.35 -1.68
CA GLY A 78 11.27 -7.01 -0.75
C GLY A 78 12.69 -7.15 -1.31
N ARG A 79 12.96 -6.67 -2.54
CA ARG A 79 14.32 -6.59 -3.06
C ARG A 79 15.10 -5.57 -2.22
N GLY A 80 15.97 -6.09 -1.36
CA GLY A 80 16.84 -5.26 -0.55
C GLY A 80 17.88 -4.61 -1.43
N ASP A 81 17.91 -3.28 -1.45
CA ASP A 81 19.16 -2.54 -1.68
C ASP A 81 20.06 -2.65 -0.44
N GLN A 82 20.31 -3.89 0.01
CA GLN A 82 21.31 -4.24 1.01
C GLN A 82 22.38 -5.06 0.28
N PHE A 83 23.09 -4.41 -0.64
CA PHE A 83 24.41 -4.83 -1.10
C PHE A 83 25.38 -3.70 -0.80
#